data_AF-T1CIP9-F1
#
_entry.id   AF-T1CIP9-F1
#
_cell.length_a   1.000
_cell.length_b   1.000
_cell.length_c   1.000
_cell.angle_alpha   90.00
_cell.angle_beta   90.00
_cell.angle_gamma   90.00
#
_symmetry.space_group_name_H-M   'P 1'
#
loop_
_entity.id
_entity.type
_entity.pdbx_description
1 polymer ?
#
loop_
_entity_poly.entity_id
_entity_poly.type
_entity_poly.pdbx_seq_one_letter_code
_entity_poly.pdbx_strand_id
1 'polypeptide(L)' 'MALGRGVPLAQALAEIGQVVESVLTAEEVVRLAERLDLDLPISFHVRAVLRGEMTPGEGLRALLAREQKPEYPAGLFESR' A
#
# COMPACT_ATOMS: atom_id res chain seq x y z
N MET A 1 -0.42 19.09 2.24
CA MET A 1 0.22 18.74 3.52
C MET A 1 -0.85 18.31 4.52
N ALA A 2 -1.07 17.00 4.72
CA ALA A 2 -1.94 16.48 5.77
C ALA A 2 -1.68 14.98 6.04
N LEU A 3 -0.44 14.61 6.37
CA LEU A 3 -0.17 13.45 7.22
C LEU A 3 -0.31 13.96 8.66
N GLY A 4 -1.44 13.74 9.34
CA GLY A 4 -1.56 14.24 10.73
C GLY A 4 -2.94 14.49 11.32
N ARG A 5 -3.98 13.71 11.00
CA ARG A 5 -5.23 13.73 11.79
C ARG A 5 -5.57 12.37 12.38
N GLY A 6 -4.66 11.87 13.22
CA GLY A 6 -5.00 11.16 14.46
C GLY A 6 -6.09 10.09 14.43
N VAL A 7 -6.23 9.30 13.35
CA VAL A 7 -6.94 8.03 13.47
C VAL A 7 -6.07 7.16 14.38
N PRO A 8 -6.56 6.72 15.56
CA PRO A 8 -5.80 5.80 16.39
C PRO A 8 -5.46 4.59 15.53
N LEU A 9 -4.20 4.14 15.55
CA LEU A 9 -3.76 2.99 14.77
C LEU A 9 -4.76 1.81 14.90
N ALA A 10 -5.28 1.58 16.09
CA ALA A 10 -6.32 0.59 16.38
C ALA A 10 -7.62 0.74 15.57
N GLN A 11 -8.05 1.97 15.26
CA GLN A 11 -9.24 2.22 14.44
C GLN A 11 -8.97 1.97 12.96
N ALA A 12 -7.79 2.35 12.45
CA ALA A 12 -7.38 2.00 11.09
C ALA A 12 -7.23 0.48 10.92
N LEU A 13 -6.71 -0.21 11.95
CA LEU A 13 -6.63 -1.67 12.00
C LEU A 13 -8.02 -2.32 11.96
N ALA A 14 -8.97 -1.80 12.73
CA ALA A 14 -10.35 -2.29 12.76
C ALA A 14 -11.07 -2.03 11.42
N GLU A 15 -10.88 -0.86 10.82
CA GLU A 15 -11.48 -0.49 9.53
C GLU A 15 -10.95 -1.39 8.40
N ILE A 16 -9.64 -1.67 8.36
CA ILE A 16 -9.05 -2.65 7.44
C ILE A 16 -9.61 -4.07 7.70
N GLY A 17 -9.69 -4.48 8.96
CA GLY A 17 -10.20 -5.79 9.36
C GLY A 17 -11.72 -5.98 9.18
N GLN A 18 -12.48 -4.89 8.97
CA GLN A 18 -13.90 -4.95 8.61
C GLN A 18 -14.11 -4.95 7.08
N VAL A 19 -13.14 -4.48 6.29
CA VAL A 19 -13.16 -4.51 4.80
C VAL A 19 -12.63 -5.86 4.27
N VAL A 20 -12.96 -6.97 4.94
CA VAL A 20 -12.48 -8.33 4.62
C VAL A 20 -13.16 -8.94 3.39
N GLU A 21 -14.19 -8.29 2.84
CA GLU A 21 -14.78 -8.67 1.54
C GLU A 21 -13.80 -8.49 0.35
N SER A 22 -12.71 -7.73 0.54
CA SER A 22 -11.75 -7.37 -0.52
C SER A 22 -10.45 -8.19 -0.54
N VAL A 23 -10.31 -9.21 0.31
CA VAL A 23 -9.06 -10.00 0.40
C VAL A 23 -8.69 -10.61 -0.95
N LEU A 24 -9.67 -11.17 -1.67
CA LEU A 24 -9.48 -11.70 -3.02
C LEU A 24 -9.00 -10.63 -4.02
N THR A 25 -9.49 -9.40 -3.89
CA THR A 25 -9.08 -8.29 -4.76
C THR A 25 -7.62 -7.90 -4.53
N ALA A 26 -7.19 -7.83 -3.26
CA ALA A 26 -5.80 -7.54 -2.92
C ALA A 26 -4.86 -8.64 -3.45
N GLU A 27 -5.26 -9.91 -3.33
CA GLU A 27 -4.54 -11.04 -3.91
C GLU A 27 -4.39 -10.92 -5.43
N GLU A 28 -5.49 -10.64 -6.14
CA GLU A 28 -5.46 -10.57 -7.60
C GLU A 28 -4.67 -9.37 -8.13
N VAL A 29 -4.74 -8.22 -7.47
CA VAL A 29 -3.91 -7.06 -7.81
C VAL A 29 -2.44 -7.43 -7.70
N VAL A 30 -2.04 -8.10 -6.62
CA VAL A 30 -0.65 -8.45 -6.44
C VAL A 30 -0.21 -9.53 -7.42
N ARG A 31 -1.05 -10.55 -7.67
CA ARG A 31 -0.75 -11.58 -8.68
C ARG A 31 -0.57 -10.97 -10.07
N LEU A 32 -1.38 -9.98 -10.44
CA LEU A 32 -1.23 -9.27 -11.70
C LEU A 32 0.05 -8.42 -11.73
N ALA A 33 0.37 -7.74 -10.63
CA ALA A 33 1.59 -6.95 -10.50
C ALA A 33 2.85 -7.80 -10.67
N GLU A 34 2.91 -8.96 -10.02
CA GLU A 34 4.02 -9.93 -10.16
C GLU A 34 4.16 -10.42 -11.62
N ARG A 35 3.04 -10.66 -12.32
CA ARG A 35 3.06 -11.06 -13.73
C ARG A 35 3.52 -9.97 -14.69
N LEU A 36 3.30 -8.70 -14.32
CA LEU A 36 3.63 -7.53 -15.13
C LEU A 36 4.92 -6.83 -14.68
N ASP A 37 5.63 -7.38 -13.70
CA ASP A 37 6.82 -6.80 -13.09
C ASP A 37 6.60 -5.36 -12.56
N LEU A 38 5.46 -5.14 -11.90
CA LEU A 38 5.06 -3.83 -11.34
C LEU A 38 5.42 -3.70 -9.85
N ASP A 39 6.11 -2.62 -9.51
CA ASP A 39 6.39 -2.24 -8.11
C ASP A 39 5.16 -1.56 -7.48
N LEU A 40 4.30 -2.36 -6.81
CA LEU A 40 3.11 -1.90 -6.06
C LEU A 40 3.24 -2.11 -4.53
N PRO A 41 4.13 -1.39 -3.83
CA PRO A 41 4.51 -1.66 -2.44
C PRO A 41 3.35 -1.52 -1.44
N ILE A 42 2.39 -0.64 -1.73
CA ILE A 42 1.19 -0.51 -0.90
C ILE A 42 0.34 -1.78 -1.00
N SER A 43 0.08 -2.27 -2.21
CA SER A 43 -0.69 -3.49 -2.45
C SER A 43 -0.01 -4.72 -1.86
N PHE A 44 1.31 -4.83 -1.99
CA PHE A 44 2.09 -5.91 -1.36
C PHE A 44 1.95 -5.92 0.17
N HIS A 45 2.08 -4.76 0.83
CA HIS A 45 1.96 -4.67 2.28
C HIS A 45 0.52 -4.90 2.76
N VAL A 46 -0.49 -4.42 2.02
CA VAL A 46 -1.90 -4.70 2.33
C VAL A 46 -2.18 -6.20 2.28
N ARG A 47 -1.70 -6.91 1.24
CA ARG A 47 -1.81 -8.38 1.16
C ARG A 47 -1.14 -9.06 2.36
N ALA A 48 0.09 -8.68 2.70
CA ALA A 48 0.83 -9.26 3.83
C ALA A 48 0.11 -9.05 5.17
N VAL A 49 -0.49 -7.88 5.37
CA VAL A 49 -1.33 -7.57 6.54
C VAL A 49 -2.56 -8.47 6.60
N LEU A 50 -3.29 -8.59 5.49
CA LEU A 50 -4.50 -9.41 5.42
C LEU A 50 -4.21 -10.90 5.62
N ARG A 51 -3.01 -11.37 5.26
CA ARG A 51 -2.53 -12.73 5.53
C ARG A 51 -1.97 -12.94 6.93
N GLY A 52 -1.81 -11.86 7.72
CA GLY A 52 -1.18 -11.92 9.05
C GLY A 52 0.34 -12.12 9.01
N GLU A 53 0.98 -11.94 7.86
CA GLU A 53 2.44 -12.02 7.68
C GLU A 53 3.14 -10.75 8.18
N MET A 54 2.40 -9.65 8.31
CA MET A 54 2.91 -8.33 8.70
C MET A 54 1.86 -7.58 9.53
N THR A 55 2.29 -6.82 10.54
CA THR A 55 1.39 -5.88 11.22
C THR A 55 1.28 -4.56 10.44
N PRO A 56 0.15 -3.84 10.47
CA PRO A 56 0.04 -2.56 9.77
C PRO A 56 1.04 -1.49 10.25
N GLY A 57 1.45 -1.55 11.51
CA GLY A 57 2.52 -0.70 12.03
C GLY A 57 3.88 -1.00 11.39
N GLU A 58 4.17 -2.25 11.05
CA GLU A 58 5.37 -2.63 10.29
C GLU A 58 5.25 -2.20 8.82
N GLY A 59 4.10 -2.45 8.19
CA GLY A 59 3.85 -2.05 6.81
C GLY A 59 3.97 -0.55 6.60
N LEU A 60 3.44 0.25 7.53
CA LEU A 60 3.58 1.71 7.50
C LEU A 60 5.05 2.14 7.66
N ARG A 61 5.77 1.58 8.64
CA ARG A 61 7.20 1.89 8.84
C ARG A 61 8.02 1.55 7.59
N ALA A 62 7.77 0.39 6.99
CA ALA A 62 8.44 -0.04 5.77
C ALA A 62 8.12 0.89 4.59
N LEU A 63 6.87 1.36 4.43
CA LEU A 63 6.51 2.33 3.39
C LEU A 63 7.21 3.68 3.57
N LEU A 64 7.31 4.16 4.81
CA LEU A 64 7.94 5.44 5.15
C LEU A 64 9.47 5.39 5.02
N ALA A 65 10.08 4.21 5.14
CA ALA A 65 11.52 4.01 5.01
C ALA A 65 12.01 3.89 3.56
N ARG A 66 11.10 3.87 2.58
CA ARG A 66 11.47 3.76 1.16
C ARG A 66 12.21 4.99 0.66
N GLU A 67 13.05 4.78 -0.35
CA GLU A 67 13.66 5.86 -1.10
C GLU A 67 12.58 6.75 -1.72
N GLN A 68 12.79 8.07 -1.63
CA GLN A 68 11.90 9.04 -2.26
C GLN A 68 12.07 8.97 -3.77
N LYS A 69 10.99 8.65 -4.48
CA LYS A 69 10.92 8.69 -5.94
C LYS A 69 10.33 10.04 -6.37
N PRO A 70 10.72 10.59 -7.54
CA PRO A 70 10.05 11.74 -8.13
C PRO A 70 8.55 11.49 -8.25
N GLU A 71 7.75 12.53 -7.99
CA GLU A 71 6.29 12.44 -8.07
C GLU A 71 5.81 12.11 -9.50
N TYR A 72 6.56 12.56 -10.50
CA TYR A 72 6.28 12.30 -11.91
C TYR A 72 7.48 11.63 -12.58
N PRO A 73 7.24 10.63 -13.45
CA PRO A 73 8.28 10.12 -14.34
C PRO A 73 8.84 11.24 -15.22
N ALA A 74 10.13 11.15 -15.54
CA ALA A 74 10.73 12.03 -16.54
C ALA A 74 9.93 11.92 -17.87
N GLY A 75 9.60 13.06 -18.48
CA GLY A 75 8.86 13.10 -19.73
C GLY A 75 7.33 13.10 -19.62
N LEU A 76 6.73 12.97 -18.42
CA LEU A 76 5.26 12.92 -18.29
C LEU A 76 4.57 14.19 -18.82
N PHE A 77 5.24 15.34 -18.76
CA PHE A 77 4.73 16.62 -19.24
C PHE A 77 5.46 17.15 -20.49
N GLU A 78 6.35 16.37 -21.10
CA GLU A 78 7.17 16.82 -22.25
C GLU A 78 6.43 16.76 -23.61
N SER A 79 5.14 16.42 -23.61
CA SER A 79 4.28 16.57 -24.79
C SER A 79 3.27 17.70 -24.61
N ARG A 80 3.74 18.93 -24.85
CA ARG A 80 2.92 20.06 -25.28
C ARG A 80 3.70 20.94 -26.25
#